data_AF-A0A1F9BD58-F1
#
_entry.id   AF-A0A1F9BD58-F1
#
_cell.length_a   1.000
_cell.length_b   1.000
_cell.length_c   1.000
_cell.angle_alpha   90.00
_cell.angle_beta   90.00
_cell.angle_gamma   90.00
#
_symmetry.space_group_name_H-M   'P 1'
#
loop_
_entity.id
_entity.type
_entity.pdbx_description
1 polymer ?
#
loop_
_entity_poly.entity_id
_entity_poly.type
_entity_poly.pdbx_seq_one_letter_code
_entity_poly.pdbx_strand_id
1 'polypeptide(L)'
;MAMIYKEKFLLKKVTCFLAILIITSLSSNCFAYNQILNVRQWTAPDHTRIVLDVDGEPQYSVTETENRIVLYFRNTSFNESIPKEIIVNKPGIKKMSFYNINNKAVKIEFYLDGYQKAEVFKLRKFQDRPDRVVVDIMLMTQAPEEEIVKKQSAAVKRKKIIVIDPGHGGDDPGAITKKRVYEKDIVLSISREIKKEINKIPGYQAVLTREGDYYVSFSKRLQIAKDLDASLFISVHADAARNRKAKGSTVYCLSTGGASNEAAKLLANNENLSDIIGGVPGIDGKNEFDPIILNMFQTSTINLSKTYADTLINHLNRINCLKYKSVQEAPFNVLKLPDIPAVLLETAYISNPQEESLLRNSNFQKRMALAVTSSVREYLSGTASVYQTSGDVVISSGRTKREGNKGSKTATTHYKIKHGDTLFSVARSFNTTVAVLLNFNNLKLRDKLYVGQKILVPLNTTGENGFEASSHRKKANRHYMVKKGDTLFSVAKNNSTTVQELLELNNMKRNDPLLYGQRIKLP
;
A
#
# COMPACT_ATOMS: atom_id res chain seq x y z
N MET A 1 11.37 -76.60 43.09
CA MET A 1 12.42 -75.55 43.01
C MET A 1 12.36 -74.72 41.72
N ALA A 2 12.17 -75.31 40.53
CA ALA A 2 12.17 -74.56 39.26
C ALA A 2 10.93 -73.65 39.01
N MET A 3 9.74 -74.00 39.51
CA MET A 3 8.52 -73.20 39.32
C MET A 3 8.55 -71.87 40.11
N ILE A 4 9.01 -71.89 41.37
CA ILE A 4 9.07 -70.71 42.25
C ILE A 4 10.06 -69.65 41.72
N TYR A 5 11.13 -70.09 41.05
CA TYR A 5 12.10 -69.17 40.44
C TYR A 5 11.52 -68.45 39.22
N LYS A 6 10.67 -69.12 38.45
CA LYS A 6 10.04 -68.55 37.24
C LYS A 6 8.98 -67.50 37.58
N GLU A 7 8.22 -67.71 38.66
CA GLU A 7 7.24 -66.73 39.15
C GLU A 7 7.91 -65.47 39.72
N LYS A 8 8.98 -65.61 40.51
CA LYS A 8 9.74 -64.45 41.02
C LYS A 8 10.37 -63.62 39.90
N PHE A 9 10.79 -64.26 38.81
CA PHE A 9 11.36 -63.57 37.65
C PHE A 9 10.30 -62.83 36.82
N LEU A 10 9.10 -63.41 36.69
CA LEU A 10 7.98 -62.78 35.99
C LEU A 10 7.44 -61.58 36.78
N LEU A 11 7.30 -61.72 38.10
CA LEU A 11 6.85 -60.64 38.99
C LEU A 11 7.82 -59.45 38.96
N LYS A 12 9.14 -59.71 38.90
CA LYS A 12 10.17 -58.66 38.80
C LYS A 12 10.16 -57.92 37.46
N LYS A 13 9.81 -58.61 36.37
CA LYS A 13 9.64 -57.97 35.05
C LYS A 13 8.38 -57.11 34.98
N VAL A 14 7.28 -57.58 35.56
CA VAL A 14 6.02 -56.84 35.62
C VAL A 14 6.16 -55.59 36.49
N THR A 15 6.83 -55.68 37.65
CA THR A 15 7.09 -54.49 38.50
C THR A 15 8.05 -53.50 37.86
N CYS A 16 9.09 -53.96 37.15
CA CYS A 16 9.94 -53.06 36.36
C CYS A 16 9.15 -52.36 35.24
N PHE A 17 8.27 -53.08 34.55
CA PHE A 17 7.49 -52.50 33.46
C PHE A 17 6.46 -51.47 33.98
N LEU A 18 5.80 -51.75 35.10
CA LEU A 18 4.91 -50.78 35.77
C LEU A 18 5.68 -49.55 36.28
N ALA A 19 6.88 -49.73 36.84
CA ALA A 19 7.71 -48.61 37.28
C ALA A 19 8.14 -47.72 36.11
N ILE A 20 8.51 -48.31 34.98
CA ILE A 20 8.84 -47.55 33.75
C ILE A 20 7.61 -46.83 33.21
N LEU A 21 6.42 -47.47 33.22
CA LEU A 21 5.17 -46.86 32.77
C LEU A 21 4.71 -45.70 33.68
N ILE A 22 4.98 -45.78 34.98
CA ILE A 22 4.75 -44.69 35.93
C ILE A 22 5.73 -43.54 35.67
N ILE A 23 7.01 -43.83 35.45
CA ILE A 23 8.02 -42.80 35.15
C ILE A 23 7.75 -42.10 33.81
N THR A 24 7.23 -42.80 32.80
CA THR A 24 6.87 -42.20 31.50
C THR A 24 5.51 -41.49 31.50
N SER A 25 4.65 -41.77 32.48
CA SER A 25 3.38 -41.05 32.69
C SER A 25 3.50 -39.86 33.64
N LEU A 26 4.60 -39.73 34.39
CA LEU A 26 5.07 -38.47 34.95
C LEU A 26 5.75 -37.62 33.86
N SER A 27 4.99 -37.24 32.83
CA SER A 27 5.34 -36.09 32.01
C SER A 27 5.27 -34.84 32.89
N SER A 28 6.38 -34.54 33.54
CA SER A 28 6.55 -33.26 34.22
C SER A 28 6.37 -32.18 33.14
N ASN A 29 5.32 -31.36 33.28
CA ASN A 29 5.23 -30.10 32.55
C ASN A 29 6.43 -29.27 33.00
N CYS A 30 7.56 -29.43 32.30
CA CYS A 30 8.67 -28.51 32.39
C CYS A 30 8.16 -27.22 31.76
N PHE A 31 7.52 -26.37 32.57
CA PHE A 31 7.17 -25.03 32.14
C PHE A 31 8.47 -24.36 31.72
N ALA A 32 8.59 -24.08 30.43
CA ALA A 32 9.71 -23.35 29.88
C ALA A 32 9.86 -22.05 30.67
N TYR A 33 11.08 -21.81 31.14
CA TYR A 33 11.42 -20.60 31.85
C TYR A 33 11.58 -19.49 30.82
N ASN A 34 10.67 -18.53 30.82
CA ASN A 34 10.68 -17.43 29.87
C ASN A 34 11.56 -16.28 30.37
N GLN A 35 11.98 -15.43 29.44
CA GLN A 35 12.66 -14.18 29.70
C GLN A 35 12.00 -13.05 28.92
N ILE A 36 11.73 -11.94 29.60
CA ILE A 36 11.39 -10.67 28.98
C ILE A 36 12.70 -10.08 28.47
N LEU A 37 12.82 -10.04 27.14
CA LEU A 37 14.02 -9.67 26.41
C LEU A 37 14.20 -8.16 26.33
N ASN A 38 13.11 -7.43 26.11
CA ASN A 38 13.14 -5.98 25.87
C ASN A 38 11.77 -5.33 26.13
N VAL A 39 11.78 -4.01 26.31
CA VAL A 39 10.59 -3.17 26.42
C VAL A 39 10.67 -2.05 25.39
N ARG A 40 9.65 -1.93 24.54
CA ARG A 40 9.56 -0.93 23.47
C ARG A 40 8.29 -0.10 23.65
N GLN A 41 8.33 1.17 23.24
CA GLN A 41 7.22 2.09 23.45
C GLN A 41 7.12 3.21 22.41
N TRP A 42 5.91 3.49 21.95
CA TRP A 42 5.60 4.59 21.04
C TRP A 42 4.23 5.19 21.37
N THR A 43 4.00 6.42 20.93
CA THR A 43 2.76 7.16 21.23
C THR A 43 2.12 7.66 19.95
N ALA A 44 0.87 7.27 19.75
CA ALA A 44 -0.06 7.83 18.79
C ALA A 44 -0.93 8.92 19.48
N PRO A 45 -1.66 9.74 18.71
CA PRO A 45 -2.55 10.75 19.26
C PRO A 45 -3.66 10.18 20.17
N ASP A 46 -4.08 8.93 19.94
CA ASP A 46 -5.18 8.26 20.65
C ASP A 46 -4.72 7.22 21.67
N HIS A 47 -3.47 6.76 21.64
CA HIS A 47 -2.95 5.79 22.58
C HIS A 47 -1.42 5.82 22.72
N THR A 48 -0.93 5.35 23.87
CA THR A 48 0.47 4.96 24.04
C THR A 48 0.55 3.44 24.08
N ARG A 49 1.37 2.85 23.19
CA ARG A 49 1.62 1.41 23.15
C ARG A 49 2.95 1.07 23.81
N ILE A 50 2.92 0.03 24.64
CA ILE A 50 4.10 -0.60 25.22
C ILE A 50 4.12 -2.07 24.80
N VAL A 51 5.29 -2.55 24.40
CA VAL A 51 5.50 -3.92 23.93
C VAL A 51 6.63 -4.55 24.73
N LEU A 52 6.32 -5.67 25.38
CA LEU A 52 7.27 -6.53 26.07
C LEU A 52 7.60 -7.70 25.14
N ASP A 53 8.86 -7.78 24.69
CA ASP A 53 9.33 -8.92 23.89
C ASP A 53 9.68 -10.09 24.82
N VAL A 54 9.17 -11.29 24.55
CA VAL A 54 9.30 -12.48 25.41
C VAL A 54 9.76 -13.68 24.58
N ASP A 55 10.76 -14.42 25.04
CA ASP A 55 11.37 -15.54 24.30
C ASP A 55 10.51 -16.82 24.19
N GLY A 56 9.35 -16.86 24.86
CA GLY A 56 8.37 -17.95 24.80
C GLY A 56 6.97 -17.48 25.18
N GLU A 57 5.99 -18.40 25.12
CA GLU A 57 4.59 -18.06 25.38
C GLU A 57 4.40 -17.54 26.82
N PRO A 58 4.02 -16.27 27.01
CA PRO A 58 4.01 -15.65 28.33
C PRO A 58 2.78 -16.11 29.14
N GLN A 59 3.03 -16.54 30.38
CA GLN A 59 1.97 -16.79 31.37
C GLN A 59 1.87 -15.62 32.34
N TYR A 60 0.85 -14.78 32.18
CA TYR A 60 0.67 -13.59 33.00
C TYR A 60 -0.78 -13.39 33.46
N SER A 61 -0.94 -12.66 34.56
CA SER A 61 -2.22 -12.12 35.02
C SER A 61 -2.15 -10.59 35.09
N VAL A 62 -3.27 -9.94 34.82
CA VAL A 62 -3.40 -8.48 34.84
C VAL A 62 -4.22 -8.07 36.05
N THR A 63 -3.78 -7.05 36.78
CA THR A 63 -4.57 -6.36 37.79
C THR A 63 -4.57 -4.88 37.46
N GLU A 64 -5.76 -4.29 37.33
CA GLU A 64 -5.95 -2.88 37.05
C GLU A 64 -6.56 -2.17 38.25
N THR A 65 -6.04 -0.99 38.54
CA THR A 65 -6.54 -0.03 39.52
C THR A 65 -6.63 1.34 38.85
N GLU A 66 -7.26 2.32 39.49
CA GLU A 66 -7.53 3.64 38.89
C GLU A 66 -6.31 4.32 38.22
N ASN A 67 -5.10 4.14 38.77
CA ASN A 67 -3.89 4.77 38.24
C ASN A 67 -2.73 3.80 38.00
N ARG A 68 -2.98 2.48 38.06
CA ARG A 68 -1.93 1.48 37.88
C ARG A 68 -2.43 0.21 37.21
N ILE A 69 -1.62 -0.30 36.29
CA ILE A 69 -1.73 -1.67 35.78
C ILE A 69 -0.55 -2.47 36.30
N VAL A 70 -0.83 -3.68 36.74
CA VAL A 70 0.16 -4.62 37.22
C VAL A 70 0.10 -5.88 36.38
N LEU A 71 1.21 -6.20 35.73
CA LEU A 71 1.39 -7.48 35.06
C LEU A 71 2.25 -8.38 35.93
N TYR A 72 1.67 -9.51 36.35
CA TYR A 72 2.39 -10.54 37.08
C TYR A 72 2.68 -11.72 36.15
N PHE A 73 3.95 -12.04 35.95
CA PHE A 73 4.41 -13.12 35.09
C PHE A 73 4.91 -14.30 35.93
N ARG A 74 4.49 -15.51 35.56
CA ARG A 74 4.96 -16.77 36.15
C ARG A 74 6.03 -17.41 35.28
N ASN A 75 6.93 -18.15 35.90
CA ASN A 75 8.08 -18.82 35.27
C ASN A 75 8.84 -17.88 34.31
N THR A 76 9.01 -16.62 34.69
CA THR A 76 9.55 -15.57 33.83
C THR A 76 10.60 -14.76 34.58
N SER A 77 11.66 -14.32 33.89
CA SER A 77 12.67 -13.38 34.37
C SER A 77 12.85 -12.19 33.44
N PHE A 78 13.60 -11.18 33.88
CA PHE A 78 14.04 -10.09 33.02
C PHE A 78 15.41 -10.38 32.41
N ASN A 79 15.66 -9.90 31.20
CA ASN A 79 17.01 -9.72 30.69
C ASN A 79 17.76 -8.68 31.54
N GLU A 80 19.05 -8.89 31.75
CA GLU A 80 19.90 -8.00 32.57
C GLU A 80 19.95 -6.55 32.04
N SER A 81 19.67 -6.35 30.75
CA SER A 81 19.60 -5.02 30.14
C SER A 81 18.38 -4.20 30.56
N ILE A 82 17.34 -4.82 31.14
CA ILE A 82 16.13 -4.12 31.57
C ILE A 82 16.37 -3.48 32.95
N PRO A 83 16.28 -2.14 33.08
CA PRO A 83 16.48 -1.48 34.35
C PRO A 83 15.29 -1.73 35.29
N LYS A 84 15.51 -1.52 36.60
CA LYS A 84 14.45 -1.62 37.62
C LYS A 84 13.33 -0.61 37.42
N GLU A 85 13.60 0.51 36.75
CA GLU A 85 12.62 1.54 36.46
C GLU A 85 12.93 2.21 35.12
N ILE A 86 11.86 2.53 34.37
CA ILE A 86 11.91 3.32 33.15
C ILE A 86 10.94 4.49 33.31
N ILE A 87 11.46 5.71 33.32
CA ILE A 87 10.65 6.93 33.26
C ILE A 87 10.21 7.12 31.80
N VAL A 88 8.89 7.14 31.58
CA VAL A 88 8.31 7.21 30.23
C VAL A 88 7.88 8.63 29.90
N ASN A 89 7.14 9.28 30.82
CA ASN A 89 6.58 10.62 30.66
C ASN A 89 5.91 10.85 29.29
N LYS A 90 5.07 9.90 28.89
CA LYS A 90 4.26 9.99 27.67
C LYS A 90 2.78 10.12 28.06
N PRO A 91 1.91 10.66 27.19
CA PRO A 91 0.48 10.66 27.43
C PRO A 91 -0.02 9.27 27.88
N GLY A 92 -0.82 9.21 28.96
CA GLY A 92 -1.33 7.96 29.52
C GLY A 92 -0.41 7.27 30.52
N ILE A 93 0.91 7.54 30.54
CA ILE A 93 1.87 6.82 31.39
C ILE A 93 3.06 7.67 31.86
N LYS A 94 3.29 7.64 33.18
CA LYS A 94 4.44 8.30 33.82
C LYS A 94 5.68 7.43 33.79
N LYS A 95 5.59 6.20 34.29
CA LYS A 95 6.74 5.30 34.44
C LYS A 95 6.35 3.83 34.47
N MET A 96 7.34 2.97 34.32
CA MET A 96 7.26 1.52 34.49
C MET A 96 8.28 1.07 35.53
N SER A 97 7.87 0.23 36.48
CA SER A 97 8.76 -0.35 37.49
C SER A 97 8.78 -1.88 37.38
N PHE A 98 9.97 -2.46 37.42
CA PHE A 98 10.25 -3.87 37.15
C PHE A 98 10.77 -4.55 38.41
N TYR A 99 10.06 -5.56 38.90
CA TYR A 99 10.33 -6.23 40.17
C TYR A 99 10.55 -7.72 39.97
N ASN A 100 11.68 -8.24 40.45
CA ASN A 100 11.87 -9.67 40.68
C ASN A 100 11.18 -10.04 41.99
N ILE A 101 10.14 -10.88 41.95
CA ILE A 101 9.45 -11.34 43.16
C ILE A 101 10.19 -12.54 43.74
N ASN A 102 10.59 -13.47 42.90
CA ASN A 102 11.45 -14.59 43.23
C ASN A 102 12.15 -15.10 41.95
N ASN A 103 12.90 -16.20 42.06
CA ASN A 103 13.65 -16.78 40.94
C ASN A 103 12.77 -17.34 39.80
N LYS A 104 11.45 -17.24 39.88
CA LYS A 104 10.50 -17.73 38.87
C LYS A 104 9.32 -16.78 38.62
N ALA A 105 9.33 -15.57 39.17
CA ALA A 105 8.22 -14.66 39.00
C ALA A 105 8.70 -13.20 38.99
N VAL A 106 8.16 -12.46 38.04
CA VAL A 106 8.40 -11.04 37.91
C VAL A 106 7.09 -10.26 37.86
N LYS A 107 7.14 -9.02 38.31
CA LYS A 107 6.02 -8.08 38.25
C LYS A 107 6.47 -6.80 37.56
N ILE A 108 5.61 -6.29 36.68
CA ILE A 108 5.77 -5.00 36.05
C ILE A 108 4.61 -4.12 36.47
N GLU A 109 4.90 -2.94 36.98
CA GLU A 109 3.91 -1.94 37.35
C GLU A 109 3.97 -0.76 36.38
N PHE A 110 2.85 -0.44 35.77
CA PHE A 110 2.66 0.70 34.89
C PHE A 110 1.92 1.78 35.67
N TYR A 111 2.54 2.95 35.83
CA TYR A 111 1.99 4.08 36.55
C TYR A 111 1.31 5.01 35.56
N LEU A 112 -0.01 5.00 35.55
CA LEU A 112 -0.84 5.67 34.55
C LEU A 112 -1.26 7.07 35.00
N ASP A 113 -1.54 7.93 34.02
CA ASP A 113 -2.12 9.26 34.24
C ASP A 113 -2.85 9.73 32.99
N GLY A 114 -4.04 10.31 33.15
CA GLY A 114 -4.83 10.88 32.04
C GLY A 114 -5.16 9.87 30.94
N TYR A 115 -5.63 8.67 31.30
CA TYR A 115 -6.01 7.62 30.36
C TYR A 115 -7.52 7.31 30.44
N GLN A 116 -8.10 6.81 29.35
CA GLN A 116 -9.51 6.40 29.29
C GLN A 116 -9.67 4.92 29.62
N LYS A 117 -8.85 4.07 29.02
CA LYS A 117 -8.90 2.62 29.15
C LYS A 117 -7.53 2.05 28.81
N ALA A 118 -7.19 0.90 29.37
CA ALA A 118 -6.06 0.11 28.90
C ALA A 118 -6.47 -1.28 28.42
N GLU A 119 -5.73 -1.80 27.46
CA GLU A 119 -5.91 -3.14 26.91
C GLU A 119 -4.59 -3.88 26.95
N VAL A 120 -4.64 -5.12 27.46
CA VAL A 120 -3.47 -5.99 27.54
C VAL A 120 -3.76 -7.26 26.75
N PHE A 121 -2.94 -7.56 25.76
CA PHE A 121 -3.10 -8.74 24.91
C PHE A 121 -1.75 -9.33 24.51
N LYS A 122 -1.77 -10.58 24.07
CA LYS A 122 -0.58 -11.29 23.59
C LYS A 122 -0.56 -11.34 22.07
N LEU A 123 0.63 -11.25 21.49
CA LEU A 123 0.88 -11.54 20.08
C LEU A 123 1.85 -12.70 20.00
N ARG A 124 1.51 -13.71 19.21
CA ARG A 124 2.39 -14.86 18.99
C ARG A 124 3.62 -14.46 18.19
N LYS A 125 4.69 -15.22 18.37
CA LYS A 125 5.90 -15.18 17.54
C LYS A 125 5.54 -15.14 16.05
N PHE A 126 6.14 -14.22 15.30
CA PHE A 126 5.96 -14.10 13.86
C PHE A 126 7.28 -13.73 13.17
N GLN A 127 7.73 -14.58 12.24
CA GLN A 127 9.05 -14.48 11.62
C GLN A 127 10.15 -14.36 12.69
N ASP A 128 11.01 -13.35 12.62
CA ASP A 128 12.10 -13.09 13.56
C ASP A 128 11.64 -12.35 14.84
N ARG A 129 10.35 -12.01 14.95
CA ARG A 129 9.80 -11.32 16.13
C ARG A 129 9.36 -12.34 17.18
N PRO A 130 9.82 -12.21 18.43
CA PRO A 130 9.45 -13.12 19.50
C PRO A 130 7.96 -12.97 19.90
N ASP A 131 7.51 -13.80 20.84
CA ASP A 131 6.22 -13.59 21.48
C ASP A 131 6.20 -12.22 22.18
N ARG A 132 5.04 -11.58 22.23
CA ARG A 132 4.90 -10.23 22.78
C ARG A 132 3.72 -10.13 23.71
N VAL A 133 3.88 -9.37 24.80
CA VAL A 133 2.77 -8.83 25.57
C VAL A 133 2.67 -7.34 25.29
N VAL A 134 1.51 -6.92 24.79
CA VAL A 134 1.23 -5.54 24.40
C VAL A 134 0.30 -4.92 25.44
N VAL A 135 0.63 -3.70 25.85
CA VAL A 135 -0.18 -2.85 26.72
C VAL A 135 -0.49 -1.57 25.96
N ASP A 136 -1.74 -1.43 25.53
CA ASP A 136 -2.26 -0.22 24.91
C ASP A 136 -2.96 0.63 25.94
N ILE A 137 -2.51 1.86 26.09
CA ILE A 137 -3.08 2.84 27.02
C ILE A 137 -3.81 3.88 26.17
N MET A 138 -5.12 3.73 26.07
CA MET A 138 -5.99 4.63 25.30
C MET A 138 -6.12 5.95 26.04
N LEU A 139 -5.87 7.04 25.33
CA LEU A 139 -5.89 8.39 25.88
C LEU A 139 -7.31 8.93 25.89
N MET A 140 -7.60 9.80 26.85
CA MET A 140 -8.76 10.67 26.75
C MET A 140 -8.47 11.69 25.64
N THR A 141 -8.73 11.32 24.39
CA THR A 141 -8.72 12.29 23.31
C THR A 141 -9.85 13.27 23.58
N GLN A 142 -9.52 14.57 23.70
CA GLN A 142 -10.50 15.59 23.37
C GLN A 142 -10.94 15.27 21.96
N ALA A 143 -12.26 15.18 21.74
CA ALA A 143 -12.82 15.01 20.41
C ALA A 143 -12.03 15.94 19.47
N PRO A 144 -11.57 15.45 18.30
CA PRO A 144 -10.88 16.33 17.38
C PRO A 144 -11.74 17.58 17.18
N GLU A 145 -11.09 18.68 16.87
CA GLU A 145 -11.57 20.03 16.51
C GLU A 145 -12.78 20.10 15.53
N GLU A 146 -13.48 19.00 15.28
CA GLU A 146 -14.75 18.82 14.59
C GLU A 146 -15.85 19.78 15.05
N GLU A 147 -15.89 20.21 16.32
CA GLU A 147 -16.85 21.23 16.74
C GLU A 147 -16.52 22.64 16.24
N ILE A 148 -15.25 22.95 16.00
CA ILE A 148 -14.84 24.26 15.45
C ILE A 148 -15.08 24.29 13.93
N VAL A 149 -14.90 23.16 13.23
CA VAL A 149 -15.08 23.08 11.77
C VAL A 149 -16.56 23.00 11.37
N LYS A 150 -17.43 22.38 12.18
CA LYS A 150 -18.86 22.26 11.85
C LYS A 150 -19.61 23.59 11.85
N LYS A 151 -19.11 24.62 12.54
CA LYS A 151 -19.81 25.91 12.68
C LYS A 151 -19.52 26.93 11.57
N GLN A 152 -18.61 26.65 10.62
CA GLN A 152 -18.08 27.69 9.71
C GLN A 152 -18.26 27.48 8.20
N SER A 153 -19.07 26.51 7.73
CA SER A 153 -19.18 26.26 6.28
C SER A 153 -20.56 26.43 5.68
N ALA A 154 -21.14 27.61 5.84
CA ALA A 154 -21.97 28.19 4.78
C ALA A 154 -21.05 29.03 3.86
N ALA A 155 -20.91 28.61 2.60
CA ALA A 155 -20.19 29.30 1.51
C ALA A 155 -18.65 29.25 1.40
N VAL A 156 -17.96 28.26 2.00
CA VAL A 156 -16.54 27.98 1.65
C VAL A 156 -16.46 26.91 0.56
N LYS A 157 -15.76 27.22 -0.54
CA LYS A 157 -15.45 26.28 -1.64
C LYS A 157 -14.80 25.02 -1.00
N ARG A 158 -15.51 23.87 -1.02
CA ARG A 158 -15.01 22.62 -0.43
C ARG A 158 -13.63 22.29 -1.04
N LYS A 159 -12.61 22.20 -0.20
CA LYS A 159 -11.24 21.84 -0.63
C LYS A 159 -11.22 20.39 -1.09
N LYS A 160 -10.37 20.08 -2.08
CA LYS A 160 -10.09 18.69 -2.49
C LYS A 160 -9.10 18.09 -1.50
N ILE A 161 -9.56 17.11 -0.73
CA ILE A 161 -8.74 16.46 0.30
C ILE A 161 -7.94 15.33 -0.34
N ILE A 162 -6.63 15.32 -0.10
CA ILE A 162 -5.69 14.29 -0.55
C ILE A 162 -5.15 13.62 0.70
N VAL A 163 -5.43 12.33 0.87
CA VAL A 163 -4.87 11.58 1.99
C VAL A 163 -3.55 10.98 1.54
N ILE A 164 -2.48 11.33 2.25
CA ILE A 164 -1.15 10.79 2.06
C ILE A 164 -0.91 9.81 3.21
N ASP A 165 -0.57 8.58 2.88
CA ASP A 165 -0.39 7.52 3.84
C ASP A 165 1.10 7.13 3.91
N PRO A 166 1.85 7.62 4.91
CA PRO A 166 3.22 7.16 5.11
C PRO A 166 3.19 5.71 5.60
N GLY A 167 3.73 4.78 4.81
CA GLY A 167 3.77 3.35 5.13
C GLY A 167 4.39 3.05 6.50
N HIS A 168 3.99 1.92 7.09
CA HIS A 168 4.55 1.40 8.36
C HIS A 168 4.38 2.36 9.56
N GLY A 169 5.28 2.31 10.55
CA GLY A 169 5.32 3.17 11.74
C GLY A 169 5.36 2.38 13.05
N GLY A 170 5.91 2.96 14.11
CA GLY A 170 5.99 2.33 15.43
C GLY A 170 6.78 1.02 15.37
N ASP A 171 6.12 -0.08 15.76
CA ASP A 171 6.69 -1.43 15.71
C ASP A 171 6.89 -1.98 14.32
N ASP A 172 6.25 -1.44 13.28
CA ASP A 172 6.53 -1.80 11.90
C ASP A 172 7.59 -0.83 11.33
N PRO A 173 8.85 -1.26 11.15
CA PRO A 173 9.90 -0.42 10.57
C PRO A 173 9.83 -0.32 9.05
N GLY A 174 9.05 -1.18 8.38
CA GLY A 174 9.24 -1.50 6.97
C GLY A 174 10.61 -2.10 6.70
N ALA A 175 11.15 -1.89 5.50
CA ALA A 175 12.48 -2.34 5.15
C ALA A 175 13.58 -1.65 5.98
N ILE A 176 14.60 -2.44 6.34
CA ILE A 176 15.73 -1.99 7.17
C ILE A 176 17.03 -2.21 6.40
N THR A 177 17.86 -1.17 6.30
CA THR A 177 19.18 -1.28 5.66
C THR A 177 20.23 -1.79 6.65
N LYS A 178 21.39 -2.24 6.12
CA LYS A 178 22.55 -2.61 6.96
C LYS A 178 23.02 -1.47 7.87
N LYS A 179 22.73 -0.21 7.50
CA LYS A 179 23.08 0.99 8.26
C LYS A 179 21.98 1.40 9.25
N ARG A 180 20.99 0.53 9.51
CA ARG A 180 19.81 0.81 10.35
C ARG A 180 19.03 2.06 9.90
N VAL A 181 18.94 2.25 8.59
CA VAL A 181 17.98 3.20 8.02
C VAL A 181 16.65 2.47 7.87
N TYR A 182 15.58 3.05 8.37
CA TYR A 182 14.24 2.47 8.38
C TYR A 182 13.37 3.14 7.34
N GLU A 183 12.62 2.32 6.59
CA GLU A 183 11.66 2.80 5.60
C GLU A 183 10.63 3.74 6.22
N LYS A 184 10.08 3.40 7.39
CA LYS A 184 9.07 4.21 8.10
C LYS A 184 9.49 5.69 8.30
N ASP A 185 10.78 5.95 8.46
CA ASP A 185 11.31 7.31 8.69
C ASP A 185 11.42 8.07 7.36
N ILE A 186 11.93 7.40 6.33
CA ILE A 186 12.07 7.96 4.98
C ILE A 186 10.70 8.34 4.42
N VAL A 187 9.74 7.42 4.48
CA VAL A 187 8.41 7.63 3.88
C VAL A 187 7.62 8.67 4.65
N LEU A 188 7.81 8.79 5.97
CA LEU A 188 7.23 9.89 6.75
C LEU A 188 7.83 11.24 6.36
N SER A 189 9.14 11.31 6.17
CA SER A 189 9.83 12.54 5.72
C SER A 189 9.35 12.99 4.35
N ILE A 190 9.28 12.07 3.38
CA ILE A 190 8.78 12.34 2.03
C ILE A 190 7.31 12.78 2.08
N SER A 191 6.47 12.09 2.85
CA SER A 191 5.04 12.39 2.97
C SER A 191 4.77 13.76 3.58
N ARG A 192 5.58 14.20 4.56
CA ARG A 192 5.50 15.55 5.12
C ARG A 192 5.83 16.61 4.07
N GLU A 193 6.84 16.38 3.23
CA GLU A 193 7.16 17.32 2.14
C GLU A 193 6.06 17.31 1.06
N ILE A 194 5.46 16.15 0.73
CA ILE A 194 4.27 16.07 -0.15
C ILE A 194 3.12 16.90 0.43
N LYS A 195 2.78 16.71 1.71
CA LYS A 195 1.71 17.46 2.40
C LYS A 195 1.97 18.96 2.32
N LYS A 196 3.19 19.39 2.61
CA LYS A 196 3.62 20.79 2.55
C LYS A 196 3.46 21.38 1.16
N GLU A 197 3.85 20.69 0.10
CA GLU A 197 3.72 21.20 -1.27
C GLU A 197 2.26 21.22 -1.76
N ILE A 198 1.45 20.20 -1.45
CA ILE A 198 0.01 20.19 -1.80
C ILE A 198 -0.74 21.33 -1.10
N ASN A 199 -0.44 21.59 0.19
CA ASN A 199 -1.11 22.62 0.98
C ASN A 199 -0.82 24.06 0.50
N LYS A 200 0.16 24.26 -0.39
CA LYS A 200 0.39 25.57 -1.04
C LYS A 200 -0.59 25.85 -2.18
N ILE A 201 -1.32 24.85 -2.67
CA ILE A 201 -2.23 25.00 -3.82
C ILE A 201 -3.61 25.44 -3.32
N PRO A 202 -4.14 26.58 -3.78
CA PRO A 202 -5.50 27.00 -3.43
C PRO A 202 -6.55 25.95 -3.81
N GLY A 203 -7.43 25.61 -2.87
CA GLY A 203 -8.50 24.63 -3.07
C GLY A 203 -8.10 23.17 -2.86
N TYR A 204 -6.87 22.88 -2.40
CA TYR A 204 -6.39 21.55 -2.04
C TYR A 204 -6.02 21.49 -0.56
N GLN A 205 -6.09 20.30 0.03
CA GLN A 205 -5.63 20.04 1.39
C GLN A 205 -5.07 18.62 1.46
N ALA A 206 -3.86 18.46 1.98
CA ALA A 206 -3.26 17.17 2.26
C ALA A 206 -3.34 16.83 3.76
N VAL A 207 -3.75 15.60 4.05
CA VAL A 207 -3.83 15.05 5.42
C VAL A 207 -3.00 13.77 5.47
N LEU A 208 -2.20 13.59 6.52
CA LEU A 208 -1.43 12.36 6.71
C LEU A 208 -2.24 11.36 7.53
N THR A 209 -2.13 10.05 7.23
CA THR A 209 -2.67 9.00 8.12
C THR A 209 -1.90 8.91 9.44
N ARG A 210 -0.62 9.28 9.44
CA ARG A 210 0.20 9.48 10.64
C ARG A 210 1.12 10.68 10.52
N GLU A 211 1.28 11.42 11.62
CA GLU A 211 2.19 12.57 11.69
C GLU A 211 3.46 12.30 12.51
N GLY A 212 3.55 11.12 13.14
CA GLY A 212 4.69 10.70 13.97
C GLY A 212 5.10 9.25 13.71
N ASP A 213 6.02 8.77 14.54
CA ASP A 213 6.48 7.37 14.51
C ASP A 213 5.60 6.49 15.42
N TYR A 214 4.41 6.18 14.92
CA TYR A 214 3.46 5.24 15.52
C TYR A 214 2.79 4.42 14.44
N TYR A 215 2.36 3.21 14.80
CA TYR A 215 1.69 2.33 13.85
C TYR A 215 0.24 2.76 13.64
N VAL A 216 -0.25 2.63 12.40
CA VAL A 216 -1.66 2.81 12.05
C VAL A 216 -2.10 1.58 11.27
N SER A 217 -3.17 0.91 11.71
CA SER A 217 -3.68 -0.28 11.03
C SER A 217 -4.28 0.05 9.68
N PHE A 218 -4.35 -0.93 8.77
CA PHE A 218 -5.01 -0.74 7.48
C PHE A 218 -6.44 -0.21 7.66
N SER A 219 -7.26 -0.84 8.50
CA SER A 219 -8.63 -0.40 8.76
C SER A 219 -8.70 1.07 9.18
N LYS A 220 -7.79 1.54 10.04
CA LYS A 220 -7.73 2.95 10.45
C LYS A 220 -7.26 3.87 9.33
N ARG A 221 -6.23 3.48 8.54
CA ARG A 221 -5.77 4.24 7.36
C ARG A 221 -6.89 4.46 6.35
N LEU A 222 -7.65 3.40 6.05
CA LEU A 222 -8.79 3.43 5.14
C LEU A 222 -9.94 4.26 5.72
N GLN A 223 -10.20 4.16 7.03
CA GLN A 223 -11.25 4.92 7.70
C GLN A 223 -10.97 6.43 7.66
N ILE A 224 -9.73 6.86 7.92
CA ILE A 224 -9.32 8.26 7.80
C ILE A 224 -9.65 8.82 6.40
N ALA A 225 -9.38 8.05 5.34
CA ALA A 225 -9.69 8.48 3.97
C ALA A 225 -11.20 8.63 3.72
N LYS A 226 -12.00 7.70 4.26
CA LYS A 226 -13.46 7.73 4.14
C LYS A 226 -14.09 8.88 4.93
N ASP A 227 -13.69 9.05 6.19
CA ASP A 227 -14.23 10.10 7.08
C ASP A 227 -13.99 11.50 6.51
N LEU A 228 -12.86 11.69 5.82
CA LEU A 228 -12.49 12.95 5.20
C LEU A 228 -13.07 13.16 3.79
N ASP A 229 -13.88 12.23 3.26
CA ASP A 229 -14.35 12.25 1.86
C ASP A 229 -13.20 12.53 0.89
N ALA A 230 -12.10 11.78 1.04
CA ALA A 230 -10.86 12.04 0.32
C ALA A 230 -11.09 11.93 -1.20
N SER A 231 -10.58 12.91 -1.94
CA SER A 231 -10.61 12.91 -3.40
C SER A 231 -9.58 11.97 -4.02
N LEU A 232 -8.55 11.60 -3.26
CA LEU A 232 -7.46 10.72 -3.68
C LEU A 232 -6.69 10.21 -2.45
N PHE A 233 -6.27 8.95 -2.49
CA PHE A 233 -5.42 8.32 -1.49
C PHE A 233 -4.08 7.90 -2.11
N ILE A 234 -2.97 8.26 -1.46
CA ILE A 234 -1.61 7.93 -1.93
C ILE A 234 -0.84 7.30 -0.77
N SER A 235 -0.59 6.00 -0.83
CA SER A 235 0.31 5.31 0.10
C SER A 235 1.74 5.43 -0.38
N VAL A 236 2.66 5.84 0.49
CA VAL A 236 4.06 6.15 0.16
C VAL A 236 4.97 5.14 0.84
N HIS A 237 5.76 4.45 0.03
CA HIS A 237 6.67 3.37 0.41
C HIS A 237 8.07 3.56 -0.21
N ALA A 238 9.04 2.76 0.25
CA ALA A 238 10.38 2.67 -0.31
C ALA A 238 10.85 1.21 -0.41
N ASP A 239 10.58 0.63 -1.59
CA ASP A 239 10.76 -0.78 -1.95
C ASP A 239 12.09 -1.40 -1.48
N ALA A 240 12.04 -2.69 -1.18
CA ALA A 240 13.20 -3.50 -0.88
C ALA A 240 13.16 -4.82 -1.66
N ALA A 241 14.25 -5.11 -2.37
CA ALA A 241 14.42 -6.35 -3.11
C ALA A 241 15.68 -7.09 -2.68
N ARG A 242 15.65 -8.42 -2.78
CA ARG A 242 16.84 -9.27 -2.58
C ARG A 242 17.98 -8.87 -3.51
N ASN A 243 17.64 -8.53 -4.76
CA ASN A 243 18.60 -7.96 -5.70
C ASN A 243 18.82 -6.47 -5.39
N ARG A 244 19.91 -6.16 -4.68
CA ARG A 244 20.29 -4.79 -4.31
C ARG A 244 20.67 -3.88 -5.48
N LYS A 245 20.69 -4.39 -6.72
CA LYS A 245 20.84 -3.59 -7.95
C LYS A 245 19.50 -3.06 -8.47
N ALA A 246 18.36 -3.58 -7.99
CA ALA A 246 17.05 -3.05 -8.33
C ALA A 246 17.00 -1.55 -7.98
N LYS A 247 16.42 -0.75 -8.88
CA LYS A 247 16.31 0.70 -8.70
C LYS A 247 15.13 1.29 -9.44
N GLY A 248 14.77 2.51 -9.07
CA GLY A 248 13.78 3.34 -9.75
C GLY A 248 12.40 3.28 -9.09
N SER A 249 11.63 4.33 -9.32
CA SER A 249 10.29 4.48 -8.75
C SER A 249 9.29 3.56 -9.46
N THR A 250 8.25 3.16 -8.73
CA THR A 250 7.12 2.37 -9.26
C THR A 250 5.80 2.87 -8.67
N VAL A 251 4.71 2.75 -9.43
CA VAL A 251 3.36 3.03 -8.94
C VAL A 251 2.48 1.79 -9.13
N TYR A 252 1.78 1.43 -8.07
CA TYR A 252 0.89 0.28 -8.01
C TYR A 252 -0.57 0.69 -7.80
N CYS A 253 -1.47 -0.07 -8.40
CA CYS A 253 -2.92 -0.02 -8.16
C CYS A 253 -3.44 -1.34 -7.60
N LEU A 254 -4.63 -1.30 -6.99
CA LEU A 254 -5.32 -2.50 -6.55
C LEU A 254 -5.68 -3.41 -7.75
N SER A 255 -5.43 -4.70 -7.60
CA SER A 255 -6.05 -5.74 -8.42
C SER A 255 -6.76 -6.77 -7.56
N THR A 256 -7.99 -7.12 -7.95
CA THR A 256 -8.78 -8.22 -7.38
C THR A 256 -8.57 -9.54 -8.13
N GLY A 257 -8.01 -9.51 -9.34
CA GLY A 257 -7.81 -10.68 -10.21
C GLY A 257 -6.39 -11.26 -10.19
N GLY A 258 -5.51 -10.76 -9.33
CA GLY A 258 -4.11 -11.19 -9.22
C GLY A 258 -3.10 -10.13 -9.64
N ALA A 259 -1.82 -10.36 -9.34
CA ALA A 259 -0.77 -9.38 -9.58
C ALA A 259 -0.28 -9.37 -11.04
N SER A 260 0.16 -8.22 -11.54
CA SER A 260 0.67 -8.04 -12.91
C SER A 260 1.94 -8.84 -13.19
N ASN A 261 2.76 -9.08 -12.17
CA ASN A 261 3.98 -9.88 -12.25
C ASN A 261 4.38 -10.41 -10.86
N GLU A 262 5.34 -11.31 -10.81
CA GLU A 262 5.77 -11.95 -9.56
C GLU A 262 6.40 -10.95 -8.57
N ALA A 263 7.12 -9.92 -9.04
CA ALA A 263 7.67 -8.90 -8.15
C ALA A 263 6.56 -8.07 -7.48
N ALA A 264 5.51 -7.72 -8.22
CA ALA A 264 4.33 -7.05 -7.69
C ALA A 264 3.57 -7.92 -6.67
N LYS A 265 3.48 -9.24 -6.94
CA LYS A 265 2.88 -10.21 -6.02
C LYS A 265 3.65 -10.30 -4.70
N LEU A 266 4.96 -10.44 -4.79
CA LEU A 266 5.83 -10.54 -3.61
C LEU A 266 5.80 -9.26 -2.78
N LEU A 267 5.83 -8.10 -3.44
CA LEU A 267 5.70 -6.81 -2.76
C LEU A 267 4.37 -6.72 -2.01
N ALA A 268 3.23 -6.98 -2.68
CA ALA A 268 1.93 -6.96 -2.01
C ALA A 268 1.83 -7.96 -0.86
N ASN A 269 2.40 -9.15 -1.00
CA ASN A 269 2.44 -10.12 0.09
C ASN A 269 3.22 -9.60 1.30
N ASN A 270 4.36 -8.94 1.09
CA ASN A 270 5.17 -8.37 2.17
C ASN A 270 4.46 -7.18 2.82
N GLU A 271 3.96 -6.24 2.03
CA GLU A 271 3.27 -5.05 2.55
C GLU A 271 2.02 -5.42 3.33
N ASN A 272 1.28 -6.44 2.90
CA ASN A 272 0.08 -6.91 3.59
C ASN A 272 0.36 -7.54 4.98
N LEU A 273 1.61 -7.82 5.33
CA LEU A 273 1.99 -8.29 6.67
C LEU A 273 2.09 -7.15 7.69
N SER A 274 1.99 -5.89 7.26
CA SER A 274 2.17 -4.71 8.11
C SER A 274 1.32 -4.76 9.38
N ASP A 275 0.04 -5.14 9.29
CA ASP A 275 -0.89 -5.21 10.44
C ASP A 275 -0.45 -6.25 11.48
N ILE A 276 0.08 -7.39 11.03
CA ILE A 276 0.63 -8.46 11.89
C ILE A 276 1.92 -7.98 12.57
N ILE A 277 2.77 -7.32 11.79
CA ILE A 277 4.06 -6.79 12.23
C ILE A 277 3.85 -5.68 13.27
N GLY A 278 2.98 -4.72 12.96
CA GLY A 278 2.56 -3.62 13.82
C GLY A 278 1.77 -4.06 15.05
N GLY A 279 1.28 -5.30 15.06
CA GLY A 279 0.71 -5.95 16.24
C GLY A 279 -0.73 -5.54 16.50
N VAL A 280 -1.57 -5.56 15.46
CA VAL A 280 -3.01 -5.37 15.61
C VAL A 280 -3.62 -6.65 16.24
N PRO A 281 -4.45 -6.53 17.28
CA PRO A 281 -5.10 -7.69 17.92
C PRO A 281 -5.93 -8.52 16.95
N GLY A 282 -5.96 -9.85 17.15
CA GLY A 282 -6.86 -10.76 16.42
C GLY A 282 -6.44 -11.13 15.00
N ILE A 283 -5.29 -10.67 14.52
CA ILE A 283 -4.79 -10.99 13.17
C ILE A 283 -3.81 -12.17 13.24
N ASP A 284 -4.35 -13.38 13.12
CA ASP A 284 -3.59 -14.65 13.26
C ASP A 284 -3.00 -15.16 11.93
N GLY A 285 -2.38 -14.27 11.14
CA GLY A 285 -1.78 -14.65 9.85
C GLY A 285 -2.79 -15.03 8.75
N LYS A 286 -4.10 -14.92 9.03
CA LYS A 286 -5.17 -15.03 8.04
C LYS A 286 -5.56 -13.62 7.61
N ASN A 287 -5.49 -13.36 6.30
CA ASN A 287 -5.93 -12.11 5.68
C ASN A 287 -7.46 -11.99 5.77
N GLU A 288 -7.99 -11.64 6.95
CA GLU A 288 -9.40 -11.30 7.14
C GLU A 288 -9.66 -9.86 6.70
N PHE A 289 -9.46 -9.58 5.41
CA PHE A 289 -10.25 -8.54 4.77
C PHE A 289 -11.42 -9.24 4.11
N ASP A 290 -12.60 -9.02 4.68
CA ASP A 290 -13.85 -9.64 4.27
C ASP A 290 -14.03 -9.51 2.74
N PRO A 291 -13.90 -10.60 1.96
CA PRO A 291 -13.92 -10.54 0.50
C PRO A 291 -15.30 -10.15 -0.07
N ILE A 292 -16.31 -10.08 0.79
CA ILE A 292 -17.73 -10.04 0.41
C ILE A 292 -18.23 -8.62 0.11
N ILE A 293 -17.67 -7.56 0.70
CA ILE A 293 -18.16 -6.17 0.49
C ILE A 293 -17.55 -5.49 -0.77
N LEU A 294 -16.52 -6.08 -1.38
CA LEU A 294 -15.69 -5.40 -2.38
C LEU A 294 -16.19 -5.45 -3.84
N ASN A 295 -17.06 -6.41 -4.20
CA ASN A 295 -17.06 -6.92 -5.58
C ASN A 295 -17.96 -6.23 -6.62
N MET A 296 -18.80 -5.24 -6.26
CA MET A 296 -19.72 -4.65 -7.26
C MET A 296 -19.43 -3.18 -7.65
N PHE A 297 -18.65 -2.44 -6.84
CA PHE A 297 -18.42 -0.99 -7.06
C PHE A 297 -16.97 -0.60 -7.35
N GLN A 298 -16.00 -1.52 -7.29
CA GLN A 298 -14.59 -1.16 -7.40
C GLN A 298 -14.07 -0.91 -8.81
N THR A 299 -14.66 -1.48 -9.86
CA THR A 299 -14.08 -1.38 -11.21
C THR A 299 -13.88 0.06 -11.68
N SER A 300 -14.85 0.95 -11.41
CA SER A 300 -14.70 2.38 -11.76
C SER A 300 -13.60 3.06 -10.95
N THR A 301 -13.54 2.79 -9.65
CA THR A 301 -12.56 3.37 -8.73
C THR A 301 -11.15 2.90 -9.07
N ILE A 302 -10.97 1.61 -9.37
CA ILE A 302 -9.70 1.03 -9.85
C ILE A 302 -9.26 1.71 -11.16
N ASN A 303 -10.18 1.95 -12.10
CA ASN A 303 -9.84 2.65 -13.35
C ASN A 303 -9.45 4.11 -13.13
N LEU A 304 -10.10 4.80 -12.18
CA LEU A 304 -9.72 6.15 -11.75
C LEU A 304 -8.33 6.15 -11.10
N SER A 305 -8.02 5.16 -10.26
CA SER A 305 -6.69 4.95 -9.68
C SER A 305 -5.62 4.76 -10.75
N LYS A 306 -5.89 3.92 -11.76
CA LYS A 306 -4.96 3.69 -12.89
C LYS A 306 -4.70 4.96 -13.69
N THR A 307 -5.75 5.76 -13.92
CA THR A 307 -5.63 7.06 -14.62
C THR A 307 -4.73 8.03 -13.84
N TYR A 308 -4.90 8.11 -12.52
CA TYR A 308 -4.00 8.89 -11.67
C TYR A 308 -2.58 8.31 -11.66
N ALA A 309 -2.44 6.99 -11.56
CA ALA A 309 -1.15 6.31 -11.52
C ALA A 309 -0.33 6.55 -12.79
N ASP A 310 -0.93 6.48 -13.98
CA ASP A 310 -0.26 6.84 -15.23
C ASP A 310 0.19 8.31 -15.23
N THR A 311 -0.65 9.22 -14.73
CA THR A 311 -0.31 10.64 -14.59
C THR A 311 0.90 10.80 -13.65
N LEU A 312 0.89 10.12 -12.50
CA LEU A 312 1.98 10.14 -11.54
C LEU A 312 3.28 9.59 -12.14
N ILE A 313 3.24 8.44 -12.82
CA ILE A 313 4.40 7.83 -13.50
C ILE A 313 5.08 8.83 -14.46
N ASN A 314 4.30 9.62 -15.22
CA ASN A 314 4.85 10.61 -16.14
C ASN A 314 5.63 11.73 -15.44
N HIS A 315 5.13 12.20 -14.29
CA HIS A 315 5.84 13.18 -13.47
C HIS A 315 7.09 12.58 -12.81
N LEU A 316 7.00 11.33 -12.35
CA LEU A 316 8.14 10.62 -11.75
C LEU A 316 9.28 10.37 -12.75
N ASN A 317 8.96 10.03 -14.01
CA ASN A 317 9.95 9.78 -15.07
C ASN A 317 10.87 10.99 -15.35
N ARG A 318 10.44 12.20 -14.97
CA ARG A 318 11.24 13.43 -15.13
C ARG A 318 12.22 13.65 -13.98
N ILE A 319 12.04 12.97 -12.86
CA ILE A 319 12.82 13.20 -11.65
C ILE A 319 13.71 12.03 -11.22
N ASN A 320 13.30 10.80 -11.53
CA ASN A 320 14.01 9.56 -11.25
C ASN A 320 13.81 8.56 -12.39
N CYS A 321 14.65 7.53 -12.46
CA CYS A 321 14.36 6.40 -13.33
C CYS A 321 13.14 5.63 -12.84
N LEU A 322 12.42 5.02 -13.77
CA LEU A 322 11.30 4.13 -13.46
C LEU A 322 11.75 2.68 -13.59
N LYS A 323 11.34 1.83 -12.64
CA LYS A 323 11.50 0.38 -12.83
C LYS A 323 10.54 -0.14 -13.89
N TYR A 324 9.30 0.34 -13.87
CA TYR A 324 8.27 0.04 -14.86
C TYR A 324 7.72 1.32 -15.45
N LYS A 325 7.64 1.37 -16.78
CA LYS A 325 7.06 2.51 -17.53
C LYS A 325 5.53 2.49 -17.57
N SER A 326 4.90 1.52 -16.94
CA SER A 326 3.45 1.38 -16.85
C SER A 326 3.03 0.99 -15.44
N VAL A 327 1.79 1.32 -15.10
CA VAL A 327 1.16 0.93 -13.83
C VAL A 327 1.29 -0.58 -13.63
N GLN A 328 1.61 -0.97 -12.41
CA GLN A 328 1.58 -2.35 -11.96
C GLN A 328 0.39 -2.56 -11.02
N GLU A 329 -0.08 -3.79 -10.88
CA GLU A 329 -1.25 -4.09 -10.07
C GLU A 329 -0.98 -5.30 -9.17
N ALA A 330 -1.51 -5.29 -7.95
CA ALA A 330 -1.44 -6.40 -7.02
C ALA A 330 -2.48 -6.22 -5.88
N PRO A 331 -2.78 -7.26 -5.08
CA PRO A 331 -3.83 -7.21 -4.07
C PRO A 331 -3.37 -6.55 -2.76
N PHE A 332 -3.03 -5.26 -2.79
CA PHE A 332 -2.63 -4.50 -1.61
C PHE A 332 -3.85 -4.19 -0.71
N ASN A 333 -3.75 -4.51 0.59
CA ASN A 333 -4.80 -4.25 1.57
C ASN A 333 -5.06 -2.75 1.77
N VAL A 334 -3.97 -1.95 1.79
CA VAL A 334 -4.04 -0.48 1.95
C VAL A 334 -4.78 0.24 0.82
N LEU A 335 -4.96 -0.41 -0.34
CA LEU A 335 -5.61 0.16 -1.52
C LEU A 335 -7.09 -0.24 -1.66
N LYS A 336 -7.67 -0.98 -0.69
CA LYS A 336 -9.05 -1.49 -0.73
C LYS A 336 -10.10 -0.42 -0.38
N LEU A 337 -10.05 0.73 -1.05
CA LEU A 337 -11.06 1.78 -0.96
C LEU A 337 -12.10 1.60 -2.08
N PRO A 338 -13.41 1.51 -1.78
CA PRO A 338 -14.43 1.21 -2.78
C PRO A 338 -14.74 2.39 -3.72
N ASP A 339 -14.66 3.62 -3.22
CA ASP A 339 -15.12 4.86 -3.87
C ASP A 339 -14.06 5.97 -3.95
N ILE A 340 -12.89 5.74 -3.34
CA ILE A 340 -11.77 6.68 -3.35
C ILE A 340 -10.64 6.11 -4.22
N PRO A 341 -10.21 6.82 -5.29
CA PRO A 341 -9.04 6.42 -6.07
C PRO A 341 -7.81 6.33 -5.19
N ALA A 342 -7.05 5.25 -5.31
CA ALA A 342 -5.94 4.90 -4.43
C ALA A 342 -4.75 4.31 -5.20
N VAL A 343 -3.55 4.78 -4.90
CA VAL A 343 -2.30 4.23 -5.44
C VAL A 343 -1.28 4.01 -4.33
N LEU A 344 -0.39 3.04 -4.55
CA LEU A 344 0.82 2.87 -3.75
C LEU A 344 2.02 3.33 -4.58
N LEU A 345 2.76 4.30 -4.06
CA LEU A 345 3.96 4.87 -4.64
C LEU A 345 5.19 4.26 -3.97
N GLU A 346 5.93 3.46 -4.73
CA GLU A 346 7.30 3.08 -4.38
C GLU A 346 8.25 4.17 -4.84
N THR A 347 8.77 4.94 -3.89
CA THR A 347 9.59 6.12 -4.17
C THR A 347 10.92 5.76 -4.80
N ALA A 348 11.63 4.79 -4.25
CA ALA A 348 12.88 4.20 -4.75
C ALA A 348 13.21 2.94 -3.93
N TYR A 349 14.26 2.20 -4.29
CA TYR A 349 14.69 1.00 -3.57
C TYR A 349 15.60 1.33 -2.38
N ILE A 350 15.10 1.30 -1.15
CA ILE A 350 15.93 1.49 0.06
C ILE A 350 17.01 0.40 0.20
N SER A 351 16.77 -0.78 -0.36
CA SER A 351 17.75 -1.88 -0.43
C SER A 351 18.98 -1.57 -1.31
N ASN A 352 18.86 -0.63 -2.25
CA ASN A 352 19.95 -0.22 -3.14
C ASN A 352 20.77 0.91 -2.50
N PRO A 353 22.10 0.75 -2.30
CA PRO A 353 22.92 1.76 -1.59
C PRO A 353 22.91 3.18 -2.21
N GLN A 354 22.77 3.28 -3.54
CA GLN A 354 22.68 4.58 -4.22
C GLN A 354 21.33 5.24 -3.95
N GLU A 355 20.25 4.46 -4.02
CA GLU A 355 18.90 4.97 -3.76
C GLU A 355 18.63 5.20 -2.27
N GLU A 356 19.21 4.41 -1.36
CA GLU A 356 19.22 4.70 0.09
C GLU A 356 19.76 6.11 0.37
N SER A 357 20.87 6.46 -0.28
CA SER A 357 21.50 7.78 -0.14
C SER A 357 20.63 8.88 -0.77
N LEU A 358 19.98 8.57 -1.89
CA LEU A 358 19.06 9.46 -2.60
C LEU A 358 17.80 9.75 -1.77
N LEU A 359 17.19 8.71 -1.18
CA LEU A 359 15.99 8.80 -0.35
C LEU A 359 16.19 9.66 0.91
N ARG A 360 17.41 9.69 1.44
CA ARG A 360 17.78 10.55 2.57
C ARG A 360 18.10 11.99 2.19
N ASN A 361 18.22 12.30 0.90
CA ASN A 361 18.56 13.63 0.43
C ASN A 361 17.32 14.52 0.36
N SER A 362 17.33 15.64 1.08
CA SER A 362 16.19 16.58 1.14
C SER A 362 15.80 17.17 -0.22
N ASN A 363 16.76 17.42 -1.12
CA ASN A 363 16.46 17.91 -2.46
C ASN A 363 15.73 16.86 -3.30
N PHE A 364 16.09 15.57 -3.15
CA PHE A 364 15.35 14.49 -3.80
C PHE A 364 13.94 14.36 -3.24
N GLN A 365 13.77 14.38 -1.91
CA GLN A 365 12.45 14.33 -1.27
C GLN A 365 11.55 15.49 -1.74
N LYS A 366 12.11 16.70 -1.86
CA LYS A 366 11.39 17.86 -2.40
C LYS A 366 11.01 17.70 -3.88
N ARG A 367 11.91 17.18 -4.72
CA ARG A 367 11.59 16.89 -6.14
C ARG A 367 10.50 15.84 -6.26
N MET A 368 10.53 14.80 -5.44
CA MET A 368 9.48 13.78 -5.32
C MET A 368 8.14 14.42 -4.91
N ALA A 369 8.15 15.26 -3.88
CA ALA A 369 6.96 15.98 -3.41
C ALA A 369 6.35 16.87 -4.49
N LEU A 370 7.18 17.60 -5.25
CA LEU A 370 6.74 18.44 -6.36
C LEU A 370 6.17 17.63 -7.54
N ALA A 371 6.73 16.46 -7.84
CA ALA A 371 6.22 15.56 -8.87
C ALA A 371 4.83 15.02 -8.49
N VAL A 372 4.66 14.53 -7.25
CA VAL A 372 3.36 14.08 -6.72
C VAL A 372 2.36 15.23 -6.70
N THR A 373 2.76 16.40 -6.23
CA THR A 373 1.89 17.59 -6.19
C THR A 373 1.42 18.00 -7.58
N SER A 374 2.31 17.93 -8.57
CA SER A 374 1.99 18.26 -9.96
C SER A 374 1.03 17.24 -10.58
N SER A 375 1.23 15.94 -10.34
CA SER A 375 0.32 14.90 -10.83
C SER A 375 -1.07 15.00 -10.19
N VAL A 376 -1.14 15.30 -8.88
CA VAL A 376 -2.41 15.50 -8.17
C VAL A 376 -3.21 16.66 -8.78
N ARG A 377 -2.55 17.80 -9.00
CA ARG A 377 -3.18 18.97 -9.61
C ARG A 377 -3.68 18.68 -11.03
N GLU A 378 -2.84 18.04 -11.84
CA GLU A 378 -3.17 17.69 -13.22
C GLU A 378 -4.37 16.72 -13.29
N TYR A 379 -4.35 15.66 -12.49
CA TYR A 379 -5.44 14.70 -12.43
C TYR A 379 -6.76 15.33 -11.96
N LEU A 380 -6.75 16.09 -10.86
CA LEU A 380 -7.96 16.63 -10.26
C LEU A 380 -8.50 17.89 -10.94
N SER A 381 -7.72 18.58 -11.76
CA SER A 381 -8.20 19.68 -12.59
C SER A 381 -8.83 19.20 -13.90
N GLY A 382 -8.72 17.90 -14.21
CA GLY A 382 -9.18 17.33 -15.48
C GLY A 382 -8.26 17.65 -16.66
N THR A 383 -7.17 18.41 -16.45
CA THR A 383 -6.20 18.78 -17.48
C THR A 383 -5.14 17.71 -17.72
N ALA A 384 -5.39 16.45 -17.33
CA ALA A 384 -4.51 15.33 -17.62
C ALA A 384 -4.17 15.32 -19.11
N SER A 385 -2.98 15.79 -19.44
CA SER A 385 -2.54 16.05 -20.80
C SER A 385 -1.73 14.84 -21.25
N VAL A 386 -2.27 14.19 -22.27
CA VAL A 386 -1.50 13.33 -23.16
C VAL A 386 -0.36 14.17 -23.75
N TYR A 387 0.87 13.67 -23.79
CA TYR A 387 1.83 14.12 -24.79
C TYR A 387 2.11 13.02 -25.78
N GLN A 388 1.97 13.41 -27.05
CA GLN A 388 2.46 12.77 -28.24
C GLN A 388 3.92 12.35 -28.07
N THR A 389 4.23 11.10 -28.38
CA THR A 389 5.58 10.71 -28.79
C THR A 389 5.75 11.07 -30.26
N SER A 390 6.57 12.07 -30.56
CA SER A 390 7.42 12.17 -31.76
C SER A 390 8.38 13.35 -31.60
N GLY A 391 9.58 13.18 -32.15
CA GLY A 391 10.79 13.95 -31.86
C GLY A 391 10.79 15.44 -32.22
N ASP A 392 11.83 16.08 -31.71
CA ASP A 392 12.40 17.40 -32.04
C ASP A 392 11.52 18.64 -31.89
N VAL A 393 11.95 19.55 -31.01
CA VAL A 393 12.44 20.92 -31.34
C VAL A 393 12.46 21.79 -30.08
N VAL A 394 13.67 22.26 -29.79
CA VAL A 394 14.11 23.58 -29.28
C VAL A 394 13.03 24.52 -28.68
N ILE A 395 13.27 24.90 -27.42
CA ILE A 395 12.60 26.03 -26.76
C ILE A 395 13.12 27.33 -27.39
N SER A 396 12.22 28.10 -28.00
CA SER A 396 12.41 29.56 -28.13
C SER A 396 11.15 30.29 -27.68
N SER A 397 11.37 31.19 -26.73
CA SER A 397 10.40 32.12 -26.18
C SER A 397 10.14 33.26 -27.16
N GLY A 398 8.87 33.54 -27.45
CA GLY A 398 8.49 34.73 -28.22
C GLY A 398 7.00 35.07 -28.03
N ARG A 399 6.74 36.20 -27.36
CA ARG A 399 5.44 36.85 -27.20
C ARG A 399 4.73 37.03 -28.55
N THR A 400 3.40 36.87 -28.58
CA THR A 400 2.50 37.75 -29.34
C THR A 400 1.07 37.67 -28.81
N LYS A 401 0.32 38.74 -29.12
CA LYS A 401 -0.90 39.25 -28.49
C LYS A 401 -2.15 38.40 -28.72
N ARG A 402 -3.10 38.57 -27.81
CA ARG A 402 -4.52 38.21 -27.94
C ARG A 402 -5.17 39.01 -29.06
N GLU A 403 -5.78 38.33 -30.02
CA GLU A 403 -6.93 38.81 -30.78
C GLU A 403 -7.99 37.70 -30.80
N GLY A 404 -9.25 38.12 -30.64
CA GLY A 404 -10.39 37.22 -30.49
C GLY A 404 -10.72 36.46 -31.77
N ASN A 405 -11.21 35.23 -31.64
CA ASN A 405 -11.83 34.56 -32.77
C ASN A 405 -13.09 33.78 -32.36
N LYS A 406 -14.13 33.96 -33.16
CA LYS A 406 -15.46 33.34 -33.06
C LYS A 406 -15.34 31.81 -33.12
N GLY A 407 -16.25 31.13 -32.43
CA GLY A 407 -16.21 29.69 -32.17
C GLY A 407 -16.01 28.83 -33.42
N SER A 408 -14.87 28.13 -33.45
CA SER A 408 -14.68 26.96 -34.32
C SER A 408 -15.48 25.80 -33.72
N LYS A 409 -16.61 25.44 -34.34
CA LYS A 409 -17.32 24.20 -34.03
C LYS A 409 -16.44 23.03 -34.47
N THR A 410 -15.73 22.43 -33.52
CA THR A 410 -15.01 21.18 -33.76
C THR A 410 -16.02 20.12 -34.21
N ALA A 411 -15.84 19.54 -35.40
CA ALA A 411 -16.71 18.46 -35.86
C ALA A 411 -16.60 17.27 -34.88
N THR A 412 -17.72 16.61 -34.58
CA THR A 412 -17.79 15.49 -33.62
C THR A 412 -18.48 14.28 -34.24
N THR A 413 -18.03 13.07 -33.90
CA THR A 413 -18.67 11.80 -34.27
C THR A 413 -19.10 11.03 -33.03
N HIS A 414 -20.02 10.08 -33.19
CA HIS A 414 -20.46 9.22 -32.10
C HIS A 414 -19.57 7.97 -32.01
N TYR A 415 -18.95 7.76 -30.86
CA TYR A 415 -18.24 6.54 -30.50
C TYR A 415 -19.06 5.72 -29.51
N LYS A 416 -19.22 4.42 -29.79
CA LYS A 416 -19.88 3.47 -28.88
C LYS A 416 -18.84 2.86 -27.94
N ILE A 417 -18.96 3.14 -26.65
CA ILE A 417 -18.09 2.63 -25.58
C ILE A 417 -18.06 1.10 -25.60
N LYS A 418 -16.86 0.52 -25.62
CA LYS A 418 -16.61 -0.93 -25.63
C LYS A 418 -16.17 -1.41 -24.24
N HIS A 419 -16.22 -2.72 -24.01
CA HIS A 419 -15.73 -3.31 -22.77
C HIS A 419 -14.24 -2.98 -22.56
N GLY A 420 -13.91 -2.39 -21.41
CA GLY A 420 -12.55 -1.94 -21.06
C GLY A 420 -12.21 -0.52 -21.51
N ASP A 421 -13.11 0.18 -22.21
CA ASP A 421 -12.91 1.58 -22.53
C ASP A 421 -13.03 2.46 -21.27
N THR A 422 -12.13 3.43 -21.16
CA THR A 422 -12.19 4.53 -20.20
C THR A 422 -12.26 5.84 -20.99
N LEU A 423 -12.68 6.94 -20.36
CA LEU A 423 -12.58 8.27 -20.99
C LEU A 423 -11.15 8.53 -21.48
N PHE A 424 -10.15 8.01 -20.76
CA PHE A 424 -8.75 8.12 -21.14
C PHE A 424 -8.38 7.26 -22.36
N SER A 425 -8.76 5.98 -22.40
CA SER A 425 -8.47 5.13 -23.57
C SER A 425 -9.18 5.61 -24.83
N VAL A 426 -10.38 6.17 -24.68
CA VAL A 426 -11.13 6.78 -25.78
C VAL A 426 -10.53 8.12 -26.19
N ALA A 427 -10.16 8.98 -25.23
CA ALA A 427 -9.48 10.23 -25.54
C ALA A 427 -8.19 9.96 -26.33
N ARG A 428 -7.45 8.94 -25.91
CA ARG A 428 -6.24 8.48 -26.60
C ARG A 428 -6.53 7.95 -28.00
N SER A 429 -7.59 7.16 -28.20
CA SER A 429 -7.91 6.61 -29.54
C SER A 429 -8.34 7.67 -30.53
N PHE A 430 -8.88 8.79 -30.05
CA PHE A 430 -9.33 9.92 -30.88
C PHE A 430 -8.36 11.11 -30.86
N ASN A 431 -7.13 10.91 -30.34
CA ASN A 431 -6.10 11.94 -30.23
C ASN A 431 -6.62 13.26 -29.59
N THR A 432 -7.39 13.12 -28.52
CA THR A 432 -7.98 14.23 -27.77
C THR A 432 -7.69 14.09 -26.28
N THR A 433 -8.22 15.00 -25.45
CA THR A 433 -8.04 14.96 -23.99
C THR A 433 -9.31 14.49 -23.30
N VAL A 434 -9.15 13.97 -22.07
CA VAL A 434 -10.30 13.65 -21.20
C VAL A 434 -11.12 14.91 -20.94
N ALA A 435 -10.50 16.08 -20.73
CA ALA A 435 -11.20 17.35 -20.61
C ALA A 435 -12.09 17.66 -21.82
N VAL A 436 -11.58 17.46 -23.04
CA VAL A 436 -12.34 17.69 -24.27
C VAL A 436 -13.48 16.69 -24.40
N LEU A 437 -13.27 15.40 -24.10
CA LEU A 437 -14.35 14.42 -24.09
C LEU A 437 -15.41 14.71 -23.02
N LEU A 438 -15.01 15.09 -21.82
CA LEU A 438 -15.93 15.48 -20.74
C LEU A 438 -16.78 16.68 -21.19
N ASN A 439 -16.16 17.70 -21.78
CA ASN A 439 -16.83 18.89 -22.26
C ASN A 439 -17.81 18.59 -23.41
N PHE A 440 -17.40 17.80 -24.41
CA PHE A 440 -18.27 17.44 -25.55
C PHE A 440 -19.48 16.60 -25.16
N ASN A 441 -19.41 15.90 -24.03
CA ASN A 441 -20.46 15.00 -23.59
C ASN A 441 -21.22 15.49 -22.35
N ASN A 442 -20.92 16.70 -21.86
CA ASN A 442 -21.38 17.21 -20.58
C ASN A 442 -21.19 16.19 -19.42
N LEU A 443 -20.11 15.41 -19.48
CA LEU A 443 -19.75 14.44 -18.44
C LEU A 443 -18.85 15.10 -17.39
N LYS A 444 -18.93 14.60 -16.17
CA LYS A 444 -17.99 14.86 -15.08
C LYS A 444 -17.04 13.67 -14.95
N LEU A 445 -15.86 13.89 -14.37
CA LEU A 445 -14.85 12.83 -14.17
C LEU A 445 -15.38 11.63 -13.35
N ARG A 446 -16.38 11.88 -12.48
CA ARG A 446 -17.02 10.86 -11.65
C ARG A 446 -18.19 10.15 -12.33
N ASP A 447 -18.61 10.60 -13.51
CA ASP A 447 -19.76 10.00 -14.20
C ASP A 447 -19.37 8.62 -14.75
N LYS A 448 -20.27 7.65 -14.56
CA LYS A 448 -20.06 6.27 -14.98
C LYS A 448 -20.20 6.16 -16.50
N LEU A 449 -19.24 5.49 -17.15
CA LEU A 449 -19.34 5.07 -18.55
C LEU A 449 -19.90 3.65 -18.64
N TYR A 450 -20.94 3.47 -19.45
CA TYR A 450 -21.56 2.16 -19.68
C TYR A 450 -21.12 1.58 -21.03
N VAL A 451 -20.90 0.26 -21.07
CA VAL A 451 -20.66 -0.44 -22.34
C VAL A 451 -21.88 -0.27 -23.23
N GLY A 452 -21.66 0.17 -24.47
CA GLY A 452 -22.70 0.47 -25.43
C GLY A 452 -23.22 1.91 -25.39
N GLN A 453 -22.84 2.71 -24.38
CA GLN A 453 -23.11 4.14 -24.35
C GLN A 453 -22.46 4.81 -25.55
N LYS A 454 -23.18 5.72 -26.21
CA LYS A 454 -22.63 6.56 -27.27
C LYS A 454 -22.14 7.86 -26.67
N ILE A 455 -20.89 8.22 -26.97
CA ILE A 455 -20.29 9.49 -26.59
C ILE A 455 -19.77 10.22 -27.83
N LEU A 456 -19.82 11.54 -27.82
CA LEU A 456 -19.24 12.44 -28.80
C LEU A 456 -17.72 12.48 -28.66
N VAL A 457 -17.02 12.25 -29.75
CA VAL A 457 -15.57 12.35 -29.86
C VAL A 457 -15.24 13.27 -31.05
N PRO A 458 -14.14 14.05 -31.02
CA PRO A 458 -13.76 14.91 -32.14
C PRO A 458 -13.54 14.12 -33.44
N LEU A 459 -14.02 14.65 -34.56
CA LEU A 459 -13.57 14.31 -35.91
C LEU A 459 -12.24 15.04 -36.13
N ASN A 460 -11.15 14.30 -36.30
CA ASN A 460 -9.91 14.89 -36.79
C ASN A 460 -10.06 15.19 -38.28
N THR A 461 -10.40 16.43 -38.61
CA THR A 461 -10.18 17.00 -39.95
C THR A 461 -8.91 17.84 -39.91
N THR A 462 -7.74 17.19 -39.93
CA THR A 462 -6.53 17.88 -40.36
C THR A 462 -6.57 17.96 -41.87
N GLY A 463 -6.63 19.18 -42.38
CA GLY A 463 -6.62 19.49 -43.80
C GLY A 463 -5.43 18.88 -44.53
N GLU A 464 -5.66 18.65 -45.81
CA GLU A 464 -4.67 18.35 -46.82
C GLU A 464 -3.46 19.27 -46.67
N ASN A 465 -2.32 18.69 -46.30
CA ASN A 465 -1.00 19.03 -46.81
C ASN A 465 -0.02 17.92 -46.42
N GLY A 466 0.20 17.01 -47.38
CA GLY A 466 1.47 16.32 -47.58
C GLY A 466 1.98 15.39 -46.47
N PHE A 467 1.35 14.24 -46.30
CA PHE A 467 2.14 13.01 -46.29
C PHE A 467 1.78 12.24 -47.54
N GLU A 468 2.73 12.22 -48.48
CA GLU A 468 2.65 11.40 -49.67
C GLU A 468 2.26 9.97 -49.29
N ALA A 469 1.41 9.38 -50.12
CA ALA A 469 1.22 7.95 -50.18
C ALA A 469 2.59 7.29 -50.36
N SER A 470 3.20 6.83 -49.26
CA SER A 470 4.29 5.88 -49.37
C SER A 470 3.68 4.60 -49.90
N SER A 471 3.90 4.39 -51.20
CA SER A 471 3.73 3.15 -51.93
C SER A 471 3.88 1.92 -51.04
N HIS A 472 2.98 0.96 -51.21
CA HIS A 472 3.15 -0.42 -50.80
C HIS A 472 4.58 -0.91 -51.07
N ARG A 473 5.41 -0.99 -50.04
CA ARG A 473 6.38 -2.08 -49.93
C ARG A 473 5.77 -3.07 -48.96
N LYS A 474 5.25 -4.18 -49.50
CA LYS A 474 4.91 -5.39 -48.75
C LYS A 474 6.13 -5.77 -47.89
N LYS A 475 6.15 -5.36 -46.62
CA LYS A 475 7.03 -5.98 -45.64
C LYS A 475 6.53 -7.41 -45.47
N ALA A 476 7.44 -8.38 -45.54
CA ALA A 476 7.08 -9.77 -45.37
C ALA A 476 6.51 -9.96 -43.97
N ASN A 477 5.28 -10.50 -43.89
CA ASN A 477 4.63 -10.80 -42.63
C ASN A 477 5.54 -11.69 -41.77
N ARG A 478 5.94 -11.19 -40.60
CA ARG A 478 6.69 -11.98 -39.63
C ARG A 478 5.73 -12.80 -38.78
N HIS A 479 6.16 -13.96 -38.34
CA HIS A 479 5.34 -14.84 -37.53
C HIS A 479 5.73 -14.72 -36.06
N TYR A 480 4.72 -14.64 -35.19
CA TYR A 480 4.85 -14.60 -33.75
C TYR A 480 4.16 -15.83 -33.15
N MET A 481 4.84 -16.48 -32.21
CA MET A 481 4.28 -17.61 -31.45
C MET A 481 3.74 -17.08 -30.12
N VAL A 482 2.43 -17.26 -29.91
CA VAL A 482 1.71 -16.81 -28.72
C VAL A 482 2.30 -17.50 -27.48
N LYS A 483 2.72 -16.70 -26.51
CA LYS A 483 3.30 -17.13 -25.24
C LYS A 483 2.23 -17.20 -24.15
N LYS A 484 2.53 -17.92 -23.06
CA LYS A 484 1.61 -18.06 -21.93
C LYS A 484 1.36 -16.68 -21.31
N GLY A 485 0.10 -16.24 -21.29
CA GLY A 485 -0.31 -14.92 -20.79
C GLY A 485 -0.43 -13.83 -21.86
N ASP A 486 -0.15 -14.15 -23.14
CA ASP A 486 -0.40 -13.20 -24.22
C ASP A 486 -1.90 -12.98 -24.44
N THR A 487 -2.24 -11.73 -24.75
CA THR A 487 -3.56 -11.30 -25.21
C THR A 487 -3.39 -10.61 -26.56
N LEU A 488 -4.43 -10.56 -27.38
CA LEU A 488 -4.41 -9.79 -28.65
C LEU A 488 -3.94 -8.34 -28.42
N PHE A 489 -4.31 -7.78 -27.26
CA PHE A 489 -3.91 -6.45 -26.83
C PHE A 489 -2.41 -6.36 -26.49
N SER A 490 -1.87 -7.28 -25.70
CA SER A 490 -0.44 -7.26 -25.35
C SER A 490 0.44 -7.52 -26.58
N VAL A 491 0.01 -8.40 -27.49
CA VAL A 491 0.73 -8.69 -28.74
C VAL A 491 0.69 -7.49 -29.67
N ALA A 492 -0.47 -6.85 -29.86
CA ALA A 492 -0.59 -5.66 -30.71
C ALA A 492 0.26 -4.50 -30.17
N LYS A 493 0.17 -4.23 -28.87
CA LYS A 493 0.95 -3.19 -28.18
C LYS A 493 2.47 -3.41 -28.34
N ASN A 494 2.96 -4.63 -28.15
CA ASN A 494 4.39 -4.92 -28.20
C ASN A 494 4.96 -4.94 -29.63
N ASN A 495 4.10 -4.99 -30.64
CA ASN A 495 4.50 -5.06 -32.05
C ASN A 495 4.13 -3.82 -32.85
N SER A 496 3.76 -2.72 -32.16
CA SER A 496 3.42 -1.44 -32.78
C SER A 496 2.33 -1.56 -33.86
N THR A 497 1.34 -2.44 -33.61
CA THR A 497 0.16 -2.65 -34.46
C THR A 497 -1.09 -2.49 -33.62
N THR A 498 -2.27 -2.49 -34.25
CA THR A 498 -3.55 -2.44 -33.53
C THR A 498 -4.15 -3.83 -33.37
N VAL A 499 -5.02 -4.02 -32.37
CA VAL A 499 -5.78 -5.27 -32.24
C VAL A 499 -6.61 -5.53 -33.49
N GLN A 500 -7.15 -4.48 -34.11
CA GLN A 500 -7.96 -4.58 -35.33
C GLN A 500 -7.13 -5.08 -36.52
N GLU A 501 -5.96 -4.48 -36.75
CA GLU A 501 -5.02 -4.88 -37.81
C GLU A 501 -4.49 -6.31 -37.59
N LEU A 502 -4.22 -6.69 -36.34
CA LEU A 502 -3.78 -8.04 -35.98
C LEU A 502 -4.88 -9.09 -36.21
N LEU A 503 -6.15 -8.75 -35.95
CA LEU A 503 -7.31 -9.60 -36.22
C LEU A 503 -7.51 -9.78 -37.73
N GLU A 504 -7.47 -8.69 -38.49
CA GLU A 504 -7.62 -8.69 -39.96
C GLU A 504 -6.49 -9.49 -40.63
N LEU A 505 -5.24 -9.30 -40.20
CA LEU A 505 -4.08 -10.01 -40.75
C LEU A 505 -4.11 -11.53 -40.49
N ASN A 506 -4.82 -11.96 -39.45
CA ASN A 506 -4.91 -13.35 -39.01
C ASN A 506 -6.27 -13.99 -39.28
N ASN A 507 -7.20 -13.30 -39.96
CA ASN A 507 -8.58 -13.73 -40.16
C ASN A 507 -9.28 -14.17 -38.86
N MET A 508 -8.95 -13.50 -37.75
CA MET A 508 -9.53 -13.77 -36.44
C MET A 508 -10.66 -12.80 -36.15
N LYS A 509 -11.71 -13.28 -35.49
CA LYS A 509 -12.74 -12.43 -34.87
C LYS A 509 -12.31 -12.06 -33.46
N ARG A 510 -12.84 -10.94 -32.95
CA ARG A 510 -12.46 -10.41 -31.62
C ARG A 510 -12.72 -11.37 -30.45
N ASN A 511 -13.64 -12.33 -30.62
CA ASN A 511 -13.99 -13.32 -29.62
C ASN A 511 -13.25 -14.65 -29.80
N ASP A 512 -12.40 -14.77 -30.82
CA ASP A 512 -11.63 -15.98 -31.03
C ASP A 512 -10.53 -16.06 -29.96
N PRO A 513 -10.40 -17.21 -29.28
CA PRO A 513 -9.38 -17.38 -28.25
C PRO A 513 -7.98 -17.32 -28.85
N LEU A 514 -7.08 -16.58 -28.22
CA LEU A 514 -5.66 -16.58 -28.56
C LEU A 514 -4.97 -17.73 -27.80
N LEU A 515 -4.69 -18.82 -28.48
CA LEU A 515 -4.23 -20.06 -27.86
C LEU A 515 -2.71 -20.06 -27.65
N TYR A 516 -2.26 -20.60 -26.51
CA TYR A 516 -0.84 -20.80 -26.25
C TYR A 516 -0.19 -21.65 -27.35
N GLY A 517 0.94 -21.21 -27.89
CA GLY A 517 1.64 -21.87 -29.01
C GLY A 517 1.05 -21.56 -30.40
N GLN A 518 -0.07 -20.84 -30.48
CA GLN A 518 -0.64 -20.42 -31.76
C GLN A 518 0.33 -19.50 -32.51
N ARG A 519 0.50 -19.76 -33.81
CA ARG A 519 1.34 -18.94 -34.69
C ARG A 519 0.46 -17.90 -35.39
N ILE A 520 0.72 -16.62 -35.15
CA ILE A 520 0.01 -15.49 -35.75
C ILE A 520 0.96 -14.62 -36.57
N LYS A 521 0.44 -14.01 -37.62
CA LYS A 521 1.11 -13.05 -38.50
C LYS A 521 1.11 -11.66 -37.87
N LEU A 522 2.21 -10.94 -38.03
CA LEU A 522 2.38 -9.54 -37.66
C LEU A 522 2.78 -8.73 -38.88
N PRO A 523 2.36 -7.45 -38.97
CA PRO A 523 2.78 -6.54 -40.02
C PRO A 523 4.28 -6.15 -39.91
#